data_AF-A0A2M8ER07-F1
#
_entry.id   AF-A0A2M8ER07-F1
#
_cell.length_a   1.000
_cell.length_b   1.000
_cell.length_c   1.000
_cell.angle_alpha   90.00
_cell.angle_beta   90.00
_cell.angle_gamma   90.00
#
_symmetry.space_group_name_H-M   'P 1'
#
loop_
_entity.id
_entity.type
_entity.pdbx_description
1 polymer ?
#
loop_
_entity_poly.entity_id
_entity_poly.type
_entity_poly.pdbx_seq_one_letter_code
_entity_poly.pdbx_strand_id
1 'polypeptide(L)' 'MNIVNKVTTEIINPIIEVLFVLAIAIFFWGIIEFIWNSGNEDKRTTGKQHIIWGLFGLFIMAAVAGIIEIIKAFVKF' A
#
# COMPACT_ATOMS: atom_id res chain seq x y z
N MET A 1 -17.88 23.21 -5.14
CA MET A 1 -17.07 21.99 -5.36
C MET A 1 -17.33 21.49 -6.77
N ASN A 2 -16.29 21.44 -7.60
CA ASN A 2 -16.42 20.91 -8.97
C ASN A 2 -16.59 19.39 -8.90
N ILE A 3 -17.20 18.79 -9.94
CA ILE A 3 -17.46 17.34 -10.03
C ILE A 3 -16.17 16.54 -9.77
N VAL A 4 -15.05 17.01 -10.32
CA VAL A 4 -13.72 16.42 -10.10
C VAL A 4 -13.36 16.32 -8.61
N ASN A 5 -13.60 17.38 -7.83
CA ASN A 5 -13.27 17.38 -6.40
C ASN A 5 -14.14 16.38 -5.62
N LYS A 6 -15.42 16.23 -5.99
CA LYS A 6 -16.30 15.24 -5.35
C LYS A 6 -15.87 13.81 -5.66
N VAL A 7 -15.48 13.52 -6.90
CA VAL A 7 -14.97 12.19 -7.25
C VAL A 7 -13.70 11.87 -6.45
N THR A 8 -12.80 12.84 -6.31
CA THR A 8 -11.58 12.63 -5.53
C THR A 8 -11.87 12.38 -4.05
N THR A 9 -12.71 13.19 -3.40
CA THR A 9 -12.94 13.07 -1.95
C THR A 9 -13.80 11.87 -1.59
N GLU A 10 -14.85 11.58 -2.37
CA GLU A 10 -15.83 10.55 -2.00
C GLU A 10 -15.50 9.16 -2.55
N ILE A 11 -14.63 9.07 -3.57
CA ILE A 11 -14.33 7.80 -4.24
C ILE A 11 -12.83 7.48 -4.18
N ILE A 12 -11.98 8.38 -4.68
CA ILE A 12 -10.55 8.08 -4.82
C ILE A 12 -9.87 7.98 -3.45
N ASN A 13 -10.07 8.95 -2.55
CA ASN A 13 -9.44 8.95 -1.24
C ASN A 13 -9.81 7.70 -0.40
N PRO A 14 -11.10 7.31 -0.26
CA PRO A 14 -11.47 6.09 0.45
C PRO A 14 -10.86 4.83 -0.15
N ILE A 15 -10.76 4.73 -1.48
CA ILE A 15 -10.13 3.57 -2.13
C ILE A 15 -8.64 3.50 -1.76
N ILE A 16 -7.93 4.63 -1.79
CA ILE A 16 -6.52 4.67 -1.39
C ILE A 16 -6.36 4.23 0.07
N GLU A 17 -7.22 4.71 0.98
CA GLU A 17 -7.20 4.32 2.40
C GLU A 17 -7.43 2.81 2.58
N VAL A 18 -8.41 2.23 1.87
CA VAL A 18 -8.69 0.79 1.92
C VAL A 18 -7.50 -0.01 1.38
N LEU A 19 -6.91 0.41 0.25
CA LEU A 19 -5.73 -0.24 -0.32
C LEU A 19 -4.53 -0.16 0.64
N PHE A 20 -4.37 0.95 1.36
CA PHE A 20 -3.33 1.11 2.36
C PHE A 20 -3.48 0.11 3.51
N VAL A 21 -4.69 -0.01 4.06
CA VAL A 21 -5.00 -0.99 5.12
C VAL A 21 -4.77 -2.42 4.62
N LEU A 22 -5.19 -2.74 3.39
CA LEU A 22 -4.97 -4.07 2.80
C LEU A 22 -3.48 -4.39 2.61
N ALA A 23 -2.67 -3.44 2.13
CA ALA A 23 -1.24 -3.66 1.97
C ALA A 23 -0.55 -3.93 3.31
N ILE A 24 -0.92 -3.18 4.35
CA ILE A 24 -0.45 -3.41 5.72
C ILE A 24 -0.88 -4.79 6.22
N ALA A 25 -2.14 -5.16 6.02
CA ALA A 25 -2.67 -6.45 6.44
C ALA A 25 -1.92 -7.62 5.76
N ILE A 26 -1.69 -7.55 4.45
CA ILE A 26 -0.93 -8.56 3.69
C ILE A 26 0.52 -8.62 4.16
N PHE A 27 1.15 -7.47 4.43
CA PHE A 27 2.51 -7.41 4.95
C PHE A 27 2.63 -8.12 6.30
N PHE A 28 1.76 -7.80 7.27
CA PHE A 28 1.76 -8.45 8.58
C PHE A 28 1.38 -9.93 8.48
N TRP A 29 0.43 -10.29 7.62
CA TRP A 29 0.07 -11.69 7.36
C TRP A 29 1.29 -12.48 6.87
N GLY A 30 2.07 -11.91 5.96
CA GLY A 30 3.31 -12.52 5.49
C GLY A 30 4.34 -12.72 6.60
N ILE A 31 4.48 -11.76 7.53
CA ILE A 31 5.37 -11.90 8.71
C ILE A 31 4.91 -13.06 9.58
N ILE A 32 3.61 -13.10 9.90
CA ILE A 32 3.00 -14.14 10.73
C ILE A 32 3.22 -15.52 10.09
N GLU A 33 2.92 -15.65 8.80
CA GLU A 33 3.09 -16.89 8.04
C GLU A 33 4.55 -17.32 7.94
N PHE A 34 5.48 -16.37 7.76
CA PHE A 34 6.91 -16.62 7.71
C PHE A 34 7.45 -17.17 9.04
N ILE A 35 6.97 -16.65 10.18
CA ILE A 35 7.39 -17.07 11.52
C ILE A 35 6.76 -18.42 11.90
N TRP A 36 5.45 -18.59 11.71
CA TRP A 36 4.75 -19.82 12.10
C TRP A 36 5.16 -21.04 11.28
N ASN A 37 5.55 -20.85 10.02
CA ASN A 37 5.97 -21.95 9.16
C ASN A 37 7.50 -22.12 9.10
N SER A 38 8.22 -21.76 10.16
CA SER A 38 9.69 -21.82 10.19
C SER A 38 10.28 -23.21 9.89
N GLY A 39 9.53 -24.29 10.16
CA GLY A 39 9.91 -25.68 9.85
C GLY A 39 9.48 -26.20 8.48
N ASN A 40 8.80 -25.41 7.65
CA ASN A 40 8.35 -25.80 6.31
C ASN A 40 8.83 -24.77 5.27
N GLU A 41 9.81 -25.14 4.45
CA GLU A 41 10.46 -24.23 3.50
C GLU A 41 9.50 -23.66 2.45
N ASP A 42 8.54 -24.45 1.97
CA ASP A 42 7.56 -24.03 0.96
C ASP A 42 6.66 -22.92 1.53
N LYS A 43 6.05 -23.16 2.70
CA LYS A 43 5.19 -22.19 3.37
C LYS A 43 5.95 -20.95 3.84
N ARG A 44 7.22 -21.12 4.23
CA ARG A 44 8.10 -20.00 4.56
C ARG A 44 8.36 -19.12 3.33
N THR A 45 8.48 -19.72 2.15
CA THR A 45 8.63 -18.98 0.89
C THR A 45 7.36 -18.21 0.55
N THR A 46 6.17 -18.79 0.77
CA THR A 46 4.89 -18.08 0.63
C THR A 46 4.80 -16.88 1.58
N GLY A 47 5.15 -17.05 2.86
CA GLY A 47 5.19 -15.94 3.82
C GLY A 47 6.12 -14.81 3.37
N LYS A 48 7.32 -15.13 2.84
CA LYS A 48 8.23 -14.13 2.26
C LYS A 48 7.58 -13.38 1.09
N GLN A 49 6.87 -14.09 0.20
CA GLN A 49 6.20 -13.46 -0.93
C GLN A 49 5.13 -12.47 -0.46
N HIS A 50 4.32 -12.83 0.53
CA HIS A 50 3.32 -11.91 1.10
C HIS A 50 3.96 -10.66 1.73
N ILE A 51 5.10 -10.81 2.43
CA ILE A 51 5.87 -9.65 2.94
C ILE A 51 6.30 -8.75 1.79
N ILE A 52 6.88 -9.32 0.73
CA ILE A 52 7.38 -8.55 -0.42
C ILE A 52 6.24 -7.82 -1.13
N TRP A 53 5.12 -8.50 -1.38
CA TRP A 53 3.95 -7.87 -2.03
C TRP A 53 3.34 -6.76 -1.19
N GLY A 54 3.22 -6.95 0.13
CA GLY A 54 2.77 -5.91 1.06
C GLY A 54 3.72 -4.71 1.07
N LEU A 55 5.03 -4.96 1.12
CA LEU A 55 6.06 -3.92 1.11
C LEU A 55 6.08 -3.14 -0.21
N PHE A 56 5.97 -3.81 -1.35
CA PHE A 56 5.87 -3.17 -2.66
C PHE A 56 4.62 -2.28 -2.75
N GLY A 57 3.47 -2.75 -2.24
CA GLY A 57 2.25 -1.94 -2.16
C GLY A 57 2.47 -0.65 -1.37
N LEU A 58 3.06 -0.77 -0.18
CA LEU A 58 3.38 0.38 0.69
C LEU A 58 4.37 1.34 0.03
N PHE A 59 5.39 0.80 -0.65
CA PHE A 59 6.38 1.61 -1.36
C PHE A 59 5.74 2.44 -2.48
N ILE A 60 4.86 1.84 -3.29
CA ILE A 60 4.16 2.55 -4.37
C ILE A 60 3.29 3.68 -3.79
N MET A 61 2.57 3.43 -2.70
CA MET A 61 1.75 4.45 -2.06
C MET A 61 2.59 5.62 -1.53
N ALA A 62 3.73 5.34 -0.89
CA ALA A 62 4.67 6.37 -0.45
C ALA A 62 5.25 7.17 -1.63
N ALA A 63 5.62 6.49 -2.73
CA ALA A 63 6.14 7.13 -3.94
C ALA A 63 5.09 8.06 -4.58
N VAL A 64 3.85 7.62 -4.70
CA VAL A 64 2.75 8.44 -5.23
C VAL A 64 2.50 9.67 -4.36
N ALA A 65 2.48 9.52 -3.03
CA ALA A 65 2.32 10.65 -2.12
C ALA A 65 3.45 11.68 -2.31
N GLY A 66 4.71 11.23 -2.42
CA GLY A 66 5.86 12.10 -2.70
C GLY A 66 5.75 12.83 -4.04
N ILE A 67 5.36 12.12 -5.11
CA ILE A 67 5.18 12.72 -6.44
C ILE A 67 4.07 13.79 -6.41
N ILE A 68 2.96 13.52 -5.73
CA ILE A 68 1.87 14.49 -5.58
C ILE A 68 2.35 15.77 -4.88
N GLU A 69 3.14 15.65 -3.81
CA GLU A 69 3.69 16.82 -3.11
C GLU A 69 4.68 17.61 -3.98
N ILE A 70 5.52 16.95 -4.77
CA ILE A 70 6.42 17.61 -5.73
C ILE A 70 5.61 18.39 -6.77
N ILE A 71 4.57 17.78 -7.35
CA ILE A 71 3.72 18.45 -8.35
C ILE A 71 3.00 19.65 -7.72
N LYS A 72 2.43 19.49 -6.51
CA LYS A 72 1.78 20.60 -5.79
C LYS A 72 2.74 21.76 -5.52
N ALA A 73 3.99 21.46 -5.16
CA ALA A 73 5.02 22.48 -4.94
C ALA A 73 5.31 23.26 -6.23
N PHE A 74 5.38 22.58 -7.38
CA PHE A 74 5.63 23.22 -8.66
C PHE A 74 4.44 24.04 -9.19
N VAL A 75 3.21 23.54 -9.02
CA VAL A 75 2.00 24.18 -9.57
C VAL A 75 1.51 25.38 -8.75
N LYS A 76 1.89 25.49 -7.47
CA LYS A 76 1.51 26.61 -6.59
C LYS A 76 2.35 27.89 -6.79
N PHE A 77 3.25 27.92 -7.76
CA PHE A 77 3.97 29.14 -8.18
C PHE A 77 3.15 30.00 -9.14
#